data_AF-A0A7K4IPB0-F1
#
_entry.id   AF-A0A7K4IPB0-F1
#
_cell.length_a   1.000
_cell.length_b   1.000
_cell.length_c   1.000
_cell.angle_alpha   90.00
_cell.angle_beta   90.00
_cell.angle_gamma   90.00
#
_symmetry.space_group_name_H-M   'P 1'
#
loop_
_entity.id
_entity.type
_entity.pdbx_description
1 polymer ?
#
loop_
_entity_poly.entity_id
_entity_poly.type
_entity_poly.pdbx_seq_one_letter_code
_entity_poly.pdbx_strand_id
1 'polypeptide(L)' 'MEMENKQLSKSTQSWIKKIERKGPPKLDYHSELRNWIECVILQTEKNRDFKKKNQFMSLLEDLEISET' A
#
# COMPACT_ATOMS: atom_id res chain seq x y z
N MET A 1 34.42 -7.49 -13.45
CA MET A 1 33.22 -6.77 -13.93
C MET A 1 32.27 -7.82 -14.49
N GLU A 2 31.26 -8.19 -13.71
CA GLU A 2 30.29 -9.21 -14.10
C GLU A 2 29.37 -8.69 -15.22
N MET A 3 29.45 -9.34 -16.37
CA MET A 3 28.56 -9.17 -17.51
C MET A 3 27.33 -10.07 -17.32
N GLU A 4 26.36 -9.64 -16.53
CA GLU A 4 25.07 -10.35 -16.40
C GLU A 4 23.90 -9.39 -16.59
N ASN A 5 23.71 -8.94 -17.83
CA ASN A 5 22.54 -8.15 -18.22
C ASN A 5 22.15 -8.43 -19.68
N LYS A 6 22.13 -9.70 -20.07
CA LYS A 6 21.71 -10.12 -21.42
C LYS A 6 20.54 -11.09 -21.36
N GLN A 7 19.33 -10.60 -21.05
CA GLN A 7 18.11 -11.06 -21.75
C GLN A 7 16.82 -10.25 -21.46
N LEU A 8 16.88 -8.94 -21.19
CA LEU A 8 15.64 -8.16 -21.12
C LEU A 8 15.22 -7.72 -22.52
N SER A 9 14.05 -8.17 -22.98
CA SER A 9 13.51 -7.78 -24.28
C SER A 9 13.38 -6.24 -24.38
N LYS A 10 13.48 -5.67 -25.59
CA LYS A 10 13.29 -4.22 -25.80
C LYS A 10 11.97 -3.73 -25.21
N SER A 11 10.93 -4.57 -25.24
CA SER A 11 9.62 -4.31 -24.63
C SER A 11 9.71 -4.21 -23.12
N THR A 12 10.45 -5.12 -22.47
CA THR A 12 10.67 -5.10 -21.02
C THR A 12 11.47 -3.87 -20.59
N GLN A 13 12.51 -3.50 -21.33
CA GLN A 13 13.28 -2.28 -21.06
C GLN A 13 12.45 -0.99 -21.24
N SER A 14 11.55 -0.96 -22.24
CA SER A 14 10.62 0.15 -22.45
C SER A 14 9.59 0.26 -21.32
N TRP A 15 9.06 -0.88 -20.85
CA TRP A 15 8.17 -0.93 -19.70
C TRP A 15 8.85 -0.46 -18.41
N ILE A 16 10.07 -0.92 -18.13
CA ILE A 16 10.85 -0.50 -16.96
C ILE A 16 11.08 1.02 -17.01
N LYS A 17 11.53 1.57 -18.15
CA LYS A 17 11.68 3.03 -18.32
C LYS A 17 10.37 3.81 -18.13
N LYS A 18 9.22 3.23 -18.49
CA LYS A 18 7.91 3.87 -18.33
C LYS A 18 7.48 3.90 -16.86
N ILE A 19 7.82 2.86 -16.09
CA ILE A 19 7.57 2.78 -14.65
C ILE A 19 8.52 3.71 -13.89
N GLU A 20 9.81 3.71 -14.21
CA GLU A 20 10.80 4.65 -13.64
C GLU A 20 10.42 6.12 -13.89
N ARG A 21 9.96 6.45 -15.10
CA ARG A 21 9.50 7.81 -15.45
C ARG A 21 8.22 8.23 -14.74
N LYS A 22 7.37 7.29 -14.35
CA LYS A 22 6.15 7.59 -13.59
C LYS A 22 6.43 7.74 -12.10
N GLY A 23 7.61 7.31 -11.63
CA GLY A 23 7.87 7.05 -10.22
C GLY A 23 6.93 5.95 -9.69
N PRO A 24 7.24 5.33 -8.54
CA PRO A 24 6.15 4.78 -7.74
C PRO A 24 5.12 5.91 -7.59
N PRO A 25 3.81 5.66 -7.81
CA PRO A 25 2.82 6.67 -7.44
C PRO A 25 3.18 7.09 -6.02
N LYS A 26 3.30 8.40 -5.78
CA LYS A 26 3.34 8.95 -4.43
C LYS A 26 1.97 8.67 -3.80
N LEU A 27 1.66 7.40 -3.60
CA LEU A 27 0.65 6.98 -2.68
C LEU A 27 1.20 7.42 -1.36
N ASP A 28 0.52 8.41 -0.81
CA ASP A 28 0.78 8.86 0.53
C ASP A 28 0.71 7.62 1.42
N TYR A 29 1.81 7.31 2.09
CA TYR A 29 1.93 6.16 2.99
C TYR A 29 0.76 6.13 3.98
N HIS A 30 0.29 7.32 4.37
CA HIS A 30 -0.86 7.52 5.23
C HIS A 30 -2.16 7.02 4.59
N SER A 31 -2.37 7.32 3.31
CA SER A 31 -3.54 6.86 2.54
C SER A 31 -3.56 5.34 2.35
N GLU A 32 -2.42 4.69 2.12
CA GLU A 32 -2.34 3.23 2.04
C GLU A 32 -2.65 2.56 3.38
N LEU A 33 -2.08 3.10 4.46
CA LEU A 33 -2.31 2.60 5.81
C LEU A 33 -3.78 2.73 6.20
N ARG A 34 -4.41 3.87 5.93
CA ARG A 34 -5.84 4.12 6.17
C ARG A 34 -6.72 3.11 5.43
N ASN A 35 -6.50 2.94 4.13
CA ASN A 35 -7.26 2.00 3.30
C ASN A 35 -7.10 0.54 3.79
N TRP A 36 -5.91 0.17 4.26
CA TRP A 36 -5.66 -1.15 4.84
C TRP A 36 -6.44 -1.35 6.15
N ILE A 37 -6.44 -0.35 7.06
CA ILE A 37 -7.18 -0.41 8.33
C ILE A 37 -8.68 -0.55 8.09
N GLU A 38 -9.26 0.22 7.16
CA GLU A 38 -10.66 0.12 6.77
C GLU A 38 -11.02 -1.30 6.27
N CYS A 39 -10.16 -1.90 5.44
CA CYS A 39 -10.34 -3.27 4.98
C CYS A 39 -10.33 -4.28 6.14
N VAL A 40 -9.44 -4.09 7.13
CA VAL A 40 -9.36 -4.97 8.30
C VAL A 40 -10.61 -4.83 9.17
N ILE A 41 -11.12 -3.62 9.39
CA ILE A 41 -12.38 -3.37 10.11
C ILE A 41 -13.52 -4.15 9.46
N LEU A 42 -13.68 -4.07 8.14
CA LEU A 42 -14.71 -4.82 7.41
C LEU A 42 -14.57 -6.34 7.57
N GLN A 43 -13.34 -6.87 7.58
CA GLN A 43 -13.11 -8.29 7.81
C GLN A 43 -13.43 -8.71 9.25
N THR A 44 -13.06 -7.90 10.24
CA THR A 44 -13.36 -8.19 11.65
C THR A 44 -14.86 -8.17 11.92
N GLU A 45 -15.61 -7.28 11.27
CA GLU A 45 -17.07 -7.25 11.33
C GLU A 45 -17.70 -8.50 10.73
N LYS A 46 -17.24 -8.93 9.54
CA LYS A 46 -17.67 -10.20 8.92
C LYS A 46 -17.40 -11.40 9.84
N ASN A 47 -16.27 -11.39 10.53
CA ASN A 47 -15.86 -12.45 11.46
C ASN A 47 -16.48 -12.32 12.86
N ARG A 48 -17.32 -11.30 13.11
CA ARG A 48 -17.90 -10.96 14.42
C ARG A 48 -16.87 -10.79 15.54
N ASP A 49 -15.63 -10.44 15.19
CA ASP A 49 -14.55 -10.13 16.14
C ASP A 49 -14.62 -8.64 16.52
N PHE A 50 -15.61 -8.30 17.34
CA PHE A 50 -15.86 -6.92 17.76
C PHE A 50 -14.73 -6.33 18.62
N LYS A 51 -13.98 -7.18 19.32
CA LYS A 51 -12.83 -6.73 20.11
C LYS A 51 -11.76 -6.17 19.19
N LYS A 52 -11.37 -6.91 18.15
CA LYS A 52 -10.41 -6.41 17.16
C LYS A 52 -10.98 -5.25 16.36
N LYS A 53 -12.25 -5.30 15.97
CA LYS A 53 -12.92 -4.18 15.30
C LYS A 53 -12.71 -2.87 16.06
N ASN A 54 -12.99 -2.86 17.36
CA ASN A 54 -12.83 -1.66 18.19
C ASN A 54 -11.37 -1.21 18.29
N GLN A 55 -10.40 -2.14 18.35
CA GLN A 55 -8.98 -1.80 18.32
C GLN A 55 -8.57 -1.09 17.02
N PHE A 56 -9.04 -1.58 15.87
CA PHE A 56 -8.74 -0.96 14.58
C PHE A 56 -9.51 0.35 14.35
N MET A 57 -10.70 0.51 14.94
CA MET A 57 -11.43 1.79 14.93
C MET A 57 -10.68 2.87 15.71
N SER A 58 -10.18 2.56 16.92
CA SER A 58 -9.35 3.51 17.68
C SER A 58 -8.05 3.87 16.94
N LEU A 59 -7.42 2.88 16.30
CA LEU A 59 -6.23 3.12 15.47
C LEU A 59 -6.54 4.03 14.26
N LEU A 60 -7.73 3.91 13.68
CA LEU A 60 -8.17 4.78 12.58
C LEU A 60 -8.40 6.22 13.05
N GLU A 61 -9.01 6.41 14.22
CA GLU A 61 -9.20 7.74 14.83
C GLU A 61 -7.86 8.41 15.14
N ASP A 62 -6.90 7.68 15.73
CA ASP A 62 -5.56 8.20 16.01
C ASP A 62 -4.84 8.64 14.71
N LEU A 63 -5.05 7.88 13.63
CA LEU A 63 -4.48 8.16 12.31
C LEU A 63 -5.08 9.44 11.70
N GLU A 64 -6.39 9.65 11.82
CA GLU A 64 -7.06 10.87 11.33
C GLU A 64 -6.69 12.11 12.16
N ILE A 65 -6.49 11.96 13.48
CA ILE A 65 -6.06 13.06 14.36
C ILE A 65 -4.63 13.50 14.03
N SER A 66 -3.74 12.57 13.66
CA SER A 66 -2.35 12.87 13.30
C SER A 66 -2.19 13.67 11.98
N GLU A 67 -3.24 13.77 11.16
CA GLU A 67 -3.25 14.55 9.91
C GLU A 67 -3.68 16.02 10.11
N THR A 68 -4.11 16.41 11.32
CA THR A 68 -4.63 17.77 11.64
C THR A 68 -3.60 18.63 12.38
#